data_AF-A0A7G8GL70-F1
#
_entry.id   AF-A0A7G8GL70-F1
#
_cell.length_a   1.000
_cell.length_b   1.000
_cell.length_c   1.000
_cell.angle_alpha   90.00
_cell.angle_beta   90.00
_cell.angle_gamma   90.00
#
_symmetry.space_group_name_H-M   'P 1'
#
loop_
_entity.id
_entity.type
_entity.pdbx_description
1 polymer ?
#
loop_
_entity_poly.entity_id
_entity_poly.type
_entity_poly.pdbx_seq_one_letter_code
_entity_poly.pdbx_strand_id
1 'polypeptide(L)' 'MTVICGDPEGDDWWMADVLHVSCSAREPDVPSLFHVVDVDSGTLRWVCADLVTHIVPGG' A
#
# COMPACT_ATOMS: atom_id res chain seq x y z
N MET A 1 -1.90 -8.32 -5.71
CA MET A 1 -1.24 -7.10 -6.25
C MET A 1 -0.20 -6.72 -5.23
N THR A 2 1.05 -6.61 -5.63
CA THR A 2 2.15 -6.27 -4.72
C THR A 2 2.50 -4.80 -4.90
N VAL A 3 2.76 -4.11 -3.79
CA VAL A 3 3.07 -2.69 -3.75
C VAL A 3 4.36 -2.46 -2.97
N ILE A 4 5.05 -1.37 -3.32
CA ILE A 4 6.16 -0.86 -2.53
C ILE A 4 5.63 0.29 -1.67
N CYS A 5 5.84 0.18 -0.37
CA CYS A 5 5.42 1.13 0.64
C CYS A 5 6.65 1.78 1.28
N GLY A 6 6.57 3.07 1.57
CA GLY A 6 7.67 3.80 2.19
C GLY A 6 7.41 5.30 2.18
N ASP A 7 8.07 6.02 3.07
CA ASP A 7 8.11 7.48 3.00
C ASP A 7 9.11 7.89 1.92
N PRO A 8 8.76 8.80 0.99
CA PRO A 8 9.65 9.21 -0.08
C PRO A 8 10.91 9.95 0.39
N GLU A 9 10.90 10.52 1.60
CA GLU A 9 12.04 11.21 2.22
C GLU A 9 12.81 10.30 3.20
N GLY A 10 12.29 9.10 3.48
CA GLY A 10 12.91 8.10 4.35
C GLY A 10 13.59 6.95 3.61
N ASP A 11 14.48 6.24 4.30
CA ASP A 11 15.17 5.04 3.78
C ASP A 11 14.43 3.72 4.08
N ASP A 12 13.28 3.75 4.77
CA ASP A 12 12.53 2.55 5.19
C ASP A 12 11.44 2.16 4.18
N TRP A 13 11.87 1.57 3.06
CA TRP A 13 11.00 1.03 2.02
C TRP A 13 10.83 -0.47 2.20
N TRP A 14 9.61 -0.96 1.96
CA TRP A 14 9.27 -2.37 2.15
C TRP A 14 8.16 -2.79 1.18
N MET A 15 8.06 -4.09 0.92
CA MET A 15 7.06 -4.65 0.01
C MET A 15 5.86 -5.19 0.79
N ALA A 16 4.67 -5.03 0.19
CA ALA A 16 3.43 -5.52 0.77
C ALA A 16 2.50 -6.09 -0.29
N ASP A 17 1.75 -7.13 0.07
CA ASP A 17 0.65 -7.60 -0.75
C ASP A 17 -0.66 -6.92 -0.33
N VAL A 18 -1.37 -6.36 -1.31
CA VAL A 18 -2.66 -5.69 -1.10
C VAL A 18 -3.76 -6.73 -0.96
N LEU A 19 -4.47 -6.65 0.16
CA LEU A 19 -5.65 -7.48 0.45
C LEU A 19 -6.95 -6.74 0.15
N HIS A 20 -7.01 -5.45 0.47
CA HIS A 20 -8.19 -4.62 0.27
C HIS A 20 -7.81 -3.16 0.03
N VAL A 21 -8.61 -2.47 -0.77
CA VAL A 21 -8.47 -1.04 -1.06
C VAL A 21 -9.74 -0.32 -0.63
N SER A 22 -9.59 0.73 0.15
CA SER A 22 -10.67 1.59 0.61
C SER A 22 -10.52 2.99 0.04
N CYS A 23 -11.65 3.61 -0.31
CA CYS A 23 -11.73 4.96 -0.85
C CYS A 23 -12.41 5.88 0.16
N SER A 24 -12.14 7.18 0.06
CA SER A 24 -12.84 8.16 0.88
C SER A 24 -14.30 8.28 0.44
N ALA A 25 -15.20 8.63 1.38
CA ALA A 25 -16.59 8.89 1.04
C ALA A 25 -16.78 10.10 0.11
N ARG A 26 -15.80 11.01 0.06
CA ARG A 26 -15.83 12.22 -0.77
C ARG A 26 -15.38 11.95 -2.21
N GLU A 27 -14.44 11.03 -2.38
CA GLU A 27 -13.84 10.65 -3.66
C GLU A 27 -13.81 9.12 -3.76
N PRO A 28 -14.95 8.49 -4.10
CA PRO A 28 -15.08 7.03 -4.10
C PRO A 28 -14.25 6.34 -5.18
N ASP A 29 -13.84 7.07 -6.22
CA ASP A 29 -13.03 6.56 -7.32
C ASP A 29 -11.51 6.65 -7.03
N VAL A 30 -11.10 7.27 -5.93
CA VAL A 30 -9.69 7.50 -5.58
C VAL A 30 -9.31 6.65 -4.34
N PRO A 31 -8.37 5.69 -4.49
CA PRO A 31 -7.85 4.94 -3.37
C PRO A 31 -7.30 5.86 -2.28
N SER A 32 -7.72 5.65 -1.03
CA SER A 32 -7.24 6.43 0.11
C SER A 32 -6.42 5.58 1.08
N LEU A 33 -6.80 4.31 1.25
CA LEU A 33 -6.16 3.40 2.19
C LEU A 33 -6.04 2.00 1.59
N PHE A 34 -4.89 1.37 1.85
CA PHE A 34 -4.59 0.01 1.45
C PHE A 34 -4.44 -0.85 2.70
N HIS A 35 -5.24 -1.92 2.79
CA HIS A 35 -5.02 -2.97 3.78
C HIS A 35 -4.06 -3.98 3.17
N VAL A 36 -2.88 -4.09 3.76
CA VAL A 36 -1.77 -4.86 3.20
C VAL A 36 -1.19 -5.81 4.23
N VAL A 37 -0.54 -6.86 3.72
CA VAL A 37 0.33 -7.74 4.49
C VAL A 37 1.78 -7.49 4.07
N ASP A 38 2.62 -7.21 5.05
CA ASP A 38 4.06 -7.07 4.87
C ASP A 38 4.68 -8.40 4.42
N VAL A 39 5.48 -8.37 3.35
CA VAL A 39 6.02 -9.59 2.71
C VAL A 39 7.05 -10.28 3.60
N ASP A 40 7.82 -9.54 4.38
CA ASP A 40 8.92 -10.08 5.18
C ASP A 40 8.43 -10.64 6.53
N SER A 41 7.49 -9.93 7.16
CA SER A 41 7.02 -10.22 8.53
C SER A 41 5.63 -10.85 8.59
N GLY A 42 4.83 -10.75 7.53
CA GLY A 42 3.42 -11.15 7.55
C GLY A 42 2.51 -10.21 8.35
N THR A 43 2.99 -9.03 8.75
CA THR A 43 2.23 -8.08 9.57
C THR A 43 1.13 -7.41 8.75
N LEU A 44 -0.09 -7.40 9.29
CA LEU A 44 -1.23 -6.69 8.70
C LEU A 44 -1.27 -5.22 9.16
N ARG A 45 -1.43 -4.31 8.19
CA ARG A 45 -1.51 -2.88 8.46
C ARG A 45 -2.31 -2.14 7.39
N TRP A 46 -2.88 -1.01 7.79
CA TRP A 46 -3.42 -0.03 6.85
C TRP A 46 -2.32 0.97 6.47
N VAL A 47 -2.20 1.25 5.18
CA VAL A 47 -1.21 2.18 4.62
C VAL A 47 -1.94 3.26 3.84
N CYS A 48 -1.56 4.52 4.05
CA CYS A 48 -2.08 5.66 3.28
C CYS A 48 -1.69 5.49 1.81
N ALA A 49 -2.59 5.83 0.89
CA ALA A 49 -2.29 5.81 -0.54
C ALA A 49 -1.06 6.64 -0.92
N ASP A 50 -0.81 7.76 -0.22
CA ASP A 50 0.35 8.62 -0.43
C ASP A 50 1.70 7.95 -0.11
N LEU A 51 1.69 6.87 0.68
CA LEU A 51 2.87 6.08 1.04
C LEU A 51 3.08 4.87 0.12
N VAL A 52 2.18 4.65 -0.84
CA VAL A 52 2.32 3.63 -1.87
C VAL A 52 2.96 4.28 -3.09
N THR A 53 4.14 3.82 -3.45
CA THR A 53 4.96 4.50 -4.46
C THR A 53 4.88 3.82 -5.82
N HIS A 54 4.81 2.49 -5.82
CA HIS A 54 4.81 1.70 -7.04
C HIS A 54 3.96 0.45 -6.88
N ILE A 55 3.27 0.08 -7.96
CA ILE A 55 2.58 -1.19 -8.11
C ILE A 55 3.49 -2.11 -8.92
N VAL A 56 3.74 -3.31 -8.40
CA VAL A 56 4.50 -4.34 -9.10
C VAL A 56 3.51 -5.18 -9.93
N PRO A 57 3.57 -5.12 -11.27
CA PRO A 57 2.71 -5.95 -12.12
C PRO A 57 3.11 -7.42 -11.96
N GLY A 58 2.11 -8.30 -11.84
CA GLY A 58 2.33 -9.75 -11.90
C GLY A 58 2.72 -10.16 -13.32
N GLY A 59 3.72 -11.02 -13.44
CA GLY A 59 4.16 -11.61 -14.71
C GLY A 59 3.17 -12.60 -15.31
#